data_AF-A0A426U8N1-F1
#
_entry.id   AF-A0A426U8N1-F1
#
_cell.length_a   1.000
_cell.length_b   1.000
_cell.length_c   1.000
_cell.angle_alpha   90.00
_cell.angle_beta   90.00
_cell.angle_gamma   90.00
#
_symmetry.space_group_name_H-M   'P 1'
#
loop_
_entity.id
_entity.type
_entity.pdbx_description
1 polymer ?
#
loop_
_entity_poly.entity_id
_entity_poly.type
_entity_poly.pdbx_seq_one_letter_code
_entity_poly.pdbx_strand_id
1 'polypeptide(L)'
;MLDFTQITFGLVLSTAIGGLAYWRQSLTAGGWLGAVITGTATMGFGGWAWGFTLIAFFISGSALSHYKEKLKEQRAAEKFSKGGRRDLAQAMANGGVAALIALLYALFGEPGALLAFFVGVMATVTADTWATELGVLSPHRPRLITNGQPVEPGTSGGISLMGTSAAAAGGLMIGIVMFIGLSLTQVFGGETLNLPWWLLLGATLGGLGGAMADSLLGATVQAIYRYESGKETERTVARDGTPTTFVRGWRWMNNDMVNLLSSLAGGAIAVGFFLLLG
;
A
#
# COMPACT_ATOMS: atom_id res chain seq x y z
N MET A 1 26.73 11.60 -2.86
CA MET A 1 27.57 10.38 -3.00
C MET A 1 26.78 9.20 -2.47
N LEU A 2 26.88 8.02 -3.07
CA LEU A 2 26.16 6.84 -2.60
C LEU A 2 26.70 6.40 -1.23
N ASP A 3 25.82 6.30 -0.22
CA ASP A 3 26.18 5.77 1.09
C ASP A 3 26.09 4.23 1.08
N PHE A 4 27.23 3.59 0.81
CA PHE A 4 27.33 2.14 0.81
C PHE A 4 27.02 1.50 2.17
N THR A 5 27.23 2.22 3.27
CA THR A 5 26.90 1.73 4.62
C THR A 5 25.38 1.61 4.75
N GLN A 6 24.66 2.67 4.37
CA GLN A 6 23.21 2.70 4.41
C GLN A 6 22.56 1.68 3.47
N ILE A 7 23.10 1.52 2.26
CA ILE A 7 22.66 0.48 1.32
C ILE A 7 22.86 -0.92 1.91
N THR A 8 24.00 -1.15 2.55
CA THR A 8 24.30 -2.44 3.22
C THR A 8 23.31 -2.71 4.35
N PHE A 9 23.01 -1.72 5.19
CA PHE A 9 21.96 -1.85 6.21
C PHE A 9 20.59 -2.14 5.60
N GLY A 10 20.22 -1.44 4.52
CA GLY A 10 18.99 -1.70 3.77
C GLY A 10 18.90 -3.14 3.27
N LEU A 11 20.00 -3.68 2.72
CA LEU A 11 20.09 -5.07 2.27
C LEU A 11 19.92 -6.05 3.41
N VAL A 12 20.68 -5.88 4.50
CA VAL A 12 20.63 -6.78 5.66
C VAL A 12 19.25 -6.79 6.32
N LEU A 13 18.68 -5.61 6.59
CA LEU A 13 17.38 -5.50 7.24
C LEU A 13 16.24 -6.01 6.36
N SER A 14 16.21 -5.65 5.09
CA SER A 14 15.17 -6.13 4.17
C SER A 14 15.25 -7.64 3.97
N THR A 15 16.45 -8.20 3.90
CA THR A 15 16.68 -9.66 3.83
C THR A 15 16.18 -10.34 5.10
N ALA A 16 16.53 -9.83 6.28
CA ALA A 16 16.14 -10.40 7.56
C ALA A 16 14.61 -10.32 7.80
N ILE A 17 14.01 -9.15 7.64
CA ILE A 17 12.56 -8.93 7.83
C ILE A 17 11.77 -9.73 6.79
N GLY A 18 12.18 -9.66 5.52
CA GLY A 18 11.53 -10.40 4.45
C GLY A 18 11.67 -11.93 4.62
N GLY A 19 12.82 -12.40 5.11
CA GLY A 19 13.07 -13.81 5.41
C GLY A 19 12.18 -14.30 6.55
N LEU A 20 12.06 -13.52 7.62
CA LEU A 20 11.12 -13.81 8.73
C LEU A 20 9.67 -13.88 8.23
N ALA A 21 9.28 -12.97 7.34
CA ALA A 21 7.93 -12.94 6.79
C ALA A 21 7.65 -14.07 5.79
N TYR A 22 8.66 -14.50 5.04
CA TYR A 22 8.59 -15.72 4.24
C TYR A 22 8.36 -16.95 5.12
N TRP A 23 9.14 -17.08 6.20
CA TRP A 23 8.99 -18.16 7.17
C TRP A 23 7.60 -18.18 7.81
N ARG A 24 7.08 -17.01 8.20
CA ARG A 24 5.72 -16.83 8.73
C ARG A 24 4.58 -16.92 7.70
N GLN A 25 4.88 -17.32 6.46
CA GLN A 25 3.87 -17.45 5.40
C GLN A 25 3.12 -16.13 5.10
N SER A 26 3.76 -14.97 5.27
CA SER A 26 3.24 -13.68 4.77
C SER A 26 3.74 -13.37 3.36
N LEU A 27 4.90 -13.91 2.98
CA LEU A 27 5.50 -13.74 1.65
C LEU A 27 5.70 -15.08 0.96
N THR A 28 5.63 -15.07 -0.37
CA THR A 28 6.23 -16.14 -1.21
C THR A 28 7.73 -15.92 -1.36
N ALA A 29 8.46 -16.86 -1.96
CA ALA A 29 9.89 -16.67 -2.24
C ALA A 29 10.13 -15.46 -3.19
N GLY A 30 9.28 -15.29 -4.20
CA GLY A 30 9.29 -14.10 -5.06
C GLY A 30 8.94 -12.82 -4.29
N GLY A 31 7.97 -12.89 -3.37
CA GLY A 31 7.62 -11.77 -2.49
C GLY A 31 8.79 -11.35 -1.58
N TRP A 32 9.56 -12.31 -1.08
CA TRP A 32 10.79 -12.03 -0.33
C TRP A 32 11.82 -11.28 -1.18
N LEU A 33 12.08 -11.75 -2.41
CA LEU A 33 12.97 -11.05 -3.33
C LEU A 33 12.48 -9.62 -3.61
N GLY A 34 11.17 -9.44 -3.83
CA GLY A 34 10.57 -8.12 -4.01
C GLY A 34 10.76 -7.21 -2.79
N ALA A 35 10.60 -7.74 -1.58
CA ALA A 35 10.84 -7.02 -0.34
C ALA A 35 12.32 -6.64 -0.16
N VAL A 36 13.25 -7.51 -0.56
CA VAL A 36 14.70 -7.20 -0.54
C VAL A 36 15.01 -6.07 -1.51
N ILE A 37 14.55 -6.15 -2.75
CA ILE A 37 14.81 -5.12 -3.77
C ILE A 37 14.23 -3.77 -3.33
N THR A 38 12.94 -3.75 -3.00
CA THR A 38 12.24 -2.50 -2.65
C THR A 38 12.74 -1.93 -1.33
N GLY A 39 12.98 -2.77 -0.32
CA GLY A 39 13.49 -2.34 0.99
C GLY A 39 14.91 -1.81 0.93
N THR A 40 15.80 -2.50 0.21
CA THR A 40 17.19 -2.06 0.03
C THR A 40 17.25 -0.73 -0.70
N ALA A 41 16.50 -0.57 -1.80
CA ALA A 41 16.50 0.69 -2.56
C ALA A 41 15.87 1.85 -1.77
N THR A 42 14.71 1.61 -1.14
CA THR A 42 14.01 2.65 -0.37
C THR A 42 14.85 3.15 0.79
N MET A 43 15.40 2.23 1.59
CA MET A 43 16.22 2.62 2.72
C MET A 43 17.59 3.12 2.29
N GLY A 44 18.23 2.45 1.32
CA GLY A 44 19.58 2.77 0.86
C GLY A 44 19.69 4.14 0.20
N PHE A 45 18.68 4.56 -0.56
CA PHE A 45 18.68 5.88 -1.22
C PHE A 45 17.88 6.94 -0.45
N GLY A 46 16.87 6.56 0.33
CA GLY A 46 15.97 7.53 0.99
C GLY A 46 16.36 7.89 2.42
N GLY A 47 16.97 6.99 3.20
CA GLY A 47 17.23 7.24 4.63
C GLY A 47 16.59 6.23 5.56
N TRP A 48 16.96 6.35 6.85
CA TRP A 48 16.33 5.60 7.94
C TRP A 48 14.83 5.88 8.03
N ALA A 49 14.39 7.14 7.88
CA ALA A 49 12.97 7.51 7.92
C ALA A 49 12.14 6.81 6.83
N TRP A 50 12.71 6.68 5.62
CA TRP A 50 12.07 5.99 4.50
C TRP A 50 12.01 4.48 4.74
N GLY A 51 13.11 3.91 5.26
CA GLY A 51 13.17 2.51 5.67
C GLY A 51 12.13 2.16 6.75
N PHE A 52 12.04 2.96 7.82
CA PHE A 52 11.05 2.76 8.89
C PHE A 52 9.62 2.89 8.39
N THR A 53 9.36 3.79 7.44
CA THR A 53 8.04 3.92 6.80
C THR A 53 7.63 2.64 6.07
N LEU A 54 8.55 2.06 5.29
CA LEU A 54 8.31 0.78 4.59
C LEU A 54 8.12 -0.38 5.57
N ILE A 55 8.91 -0.42 6.64
CA ILE A 55 8.78 -1.42 7.72
C ILE A 55 7.42 -1.30 8.42
N ALA A 56 6.98 -0.07 8.74
CA ALA A 56 5.69 0.18 9.39
C ALA A 56 4.52 -0.27 8.51
N PHE A 57 4.53 0.07 7.21
CA PHE A 57 3.58 -0.45 6.23
C PHE A 57 3.56 -1.99 6.23
N PHE A 58 4.73 -2.61 6.11
CA PHE A 58 4.84 -4.05 5.95
C PHE A 58 4.37 -4.82 7.19
N ILE A 59 4.86 -4.44 8.38
CA ILE A 59 4.53 -5.10 9.64
C ILE A 59 3.04 -4.92 9.96
N SER A 60 2.53 -3.67 9.90
CA SER A 60 1.13 -3.41 10.21
C SER A 60 0.18 -4.09 9.23
N GLY A 61 0.48 -4.00 7.92
CA GLY A 61 -0.28 -4.66 6.89
C GLY A 61 -0.29 -6.18 7.07
N SER A 62 0.88 -6.79 7.33
CA SER A 62 0.94 -8.24 7.58
C SER A 62 0.19 -8.64 8.85
N ALA A 63 0.25 -7.84 9.91
CA ALA A 63 -0.49 -8.11 11.14
C ALA A 63 -2.01 -8.07 10.89
N LEU A 64 -2.49 -7.09 10.13
CA LEU A 64 -3.89 -6.98 9.75
C LEU A 64 -4.34 -8.10 8.81
N SER A 65 -3.50 -8.55 7.87
CA SER A 65 -3.77 -9.71 7.01
C SER A 65 -4.00 -10.98 7.83
N HIS A 66 -3.23 -11.22 8.89
CA HIS A 66 -3.43 -12.36 9.79
C HIS A 66 -4.55 -12.14 10.83
N TYR A 67 -4.91 -10.89 11.13
CA TYR A 67 -5.98 -10.58 12.10
C TYR A 67 -7.34 -11.07 11.61
N LYS A 68 -7.95 -11.99 12.37
CA LYS A 68 -9.26 -12.61 12.07
C LYS A 68 -9.35 -13.19 10.66
N GLU A 69 -8.25 -13.75 10.15
CA GLU A 69 -8.14 -14.33 8.80
C GLU A 69 -9.32 -15.26 8.44
N LYS A 70 -9.63 -16.25 9.29
CA LYS A 70 -10.75 -17.19 9.07
C LYS A 70 -12.10 -16.50 8.84
N LEU A 71 -12.37 -15.40 9.56
CA LEU A 71 -13.63 -14.66 9.41
C LEU A 71 -13.64 -13.86 8.11
N LYS A 72 -12.50 -13.27 7.71
CA LYS A 72 -12.38 -12.56 6.44
C LYS A 72 -12.52 -13.51 5.25
N GLU A 73 -11.93 -14.71 5.35
CA GLU A 73 -12.10 -15.76 4.35
C GLU A 73 -13.58 -16.15 4.19
N GLN A 74 -14.31 -16.38 5.29
CA GLN A 74 -15.73 -16.69 5.23
C GLN A 74 -16.57 -15.57 4.58
N ARG A 75 -16.16 -14.31 4.73
CA ARG A 75 -16.90 -13.15 4.23
C ARG A 75 -16.55 -12.75 2.79
N ALA A 76 -15.33 -13.05 2.32
CA ALA A 76 -14.81 -12.48 1.08
C ALA A 76 -13.85 -13.38 0.27
N ALA A 77 -13.62 -14.65 0.64
CA ALA A 77 -12.62 -15.51 -0.01
C ALA A 77 -12.79 -15.70 -1.53
N GLU A 78 -14.01 -15.63 -2.03
CA GLU A 78 -14.32 -15.81 -3.45
C GLU A 78 -14.03 -14.56 -4.29
N LYS A 79 -13.95 -13.37 -3.67
CA LYS A 79 -13.78 -12.09 -4.36
C LYS A 79 -12.33 -11.81 -4.74
N PHE A 80 -11.39 -12.07 -3.83
CA PHE A 80 -10.00 -11.68 -4.00
C PHE A 80 -9.20 -12.62 -4.92
N SER A 81 -8.44 -12.01 -5.83
CA SER A 81 -7.60 -12.72 -6.81
C SER A 81 -6.49 -13.58 -6.19
N LYS A 82 -5.86 -13.10 -5.12
CA LYS A 82 -4.66 -13.70 -4.51
C LYS A 82 -4.94 -14.24 -3.10
N GLY A 83 -4.09 -15.16 -2.64
CA GLY A 83 -4.11 -15.67 -1.26
C GLY A 83 -3.48 -14.69 -0.27
N GLY A 84 -3.42 -15.04 1.02
CA GLY A 84 -2.83 -14.17 2.06
C GLY A 84 -1.32 -13.92 1.94
N ARG A 85 -0.62 -14.66 1.06
CA ARG A 85 0.82 -14.50 0.81
C ARG A 85 1.06 -13.51 -0.32
N ARG A 86 1.90 -12.50 -0.07
CA ARG A 86 2.27 -11.52 -1.10
C ARG A 86 3.35 -12.08 -2.03
N ASP A 87 3.12 -11.92 -3.33
CA ASP A 87 4.05 -12.31 -4.38
C ASP A 87 4.99 -11.17 -4.82
N LEU A 88 5.90 -11.47 -5.75
CA LEU A 88 6.83 -10.47 -6.29
C LEU A 88 6.08 -9.30 -6.93
N ALA A 89 5.02 -9.58 -7.69
CA ALA A 89 4.23 -8.56 -8.37
C ALA A 89 3.56 -7.62 -7.37
N GLN A 90 2.96 -8.14 -6.29
CA GLN A 90 2.40 -7.32 -5.22
C GLN A 90 3.46 -6.50 -4.48
N ALA A 91 4.62 -7.09 -4.19
CA ALA A 91 5.72 -6.37 -3.55
C ALA A 91 6.21 -5.21 -4.43
N MET A 92 6.34 -5.43 -5.74
CA MET A 92 6.74 -4.40 -6.69
C MET A 92 5.65 -3.35 -6.94
N ALA A 93 4.38 -3.74 -7.00
CA ALA A 93 3.27 -2.81 -7.17
C ALA A 93 3.14 -1.84 -5.98
N ASN A 94 3.27 -2.38 -4.76
CA ASN A 94 3.10 -1.57 -3.54
C ASN A 94 4.39 -0.87 -3.08
N GLY A 95 5.58 -1.36 -3.45
CA GLY A 95 6.88 -0.85 -2.97
C GLY A 95 7.83 -0.37 -4.06
N GLY A 96 7.58 -0.70 -5.33
CA GLY A 96 8.47 -0.36 -6.45
C GLY A 96 8.50 1.13 -6.76
N VAL A 97 7.35 1.81 -6.70
CA VAL A 97 7.29 3.27 -6.85
C VAL A 97 8.08 3.95 -5.73
N ALA A 98 7.89 3.50 -4.49
CA ALA A 98 8.62 4.03 -3.34
C ALA A 98 10.15 3.90 -3.51
N ALA A 99 10.61 2.73 -3.97
CA ALA A 99 12.02 2.48 -4.27
C ALA A 99 12.57 3.37 -5.39
N LEU A 100 11.81 3.55 -6.48
CA LEU A 100 12.19 4.44 -7.57
C LEU A 100 12.28 5.89 -7.10
N ILE A 101 11.28 6.36 -6.33
CA ILE A 101 11.26 7.73 -5.82
C ILE A 101 12.42 7.97 -4.84
N ALA A 102 12.80 6.99 -4.01
CA ALA A 102 13.98 7.10 -3.15
C ALA A 102 15.26 7.28 -3.96
N LEU A 103 15.42 6.51 -5.05
CA LEU A 103 16.55 6.68 -5.97
C LEU A 103 16.56 8.08 -6.60
N LEU A 104 15.42 8.54 -7.13
CA LEU A 104 15.32 9.88 -7.75
C LEU A 104 15.57 10.99 -6.73
N TYR A 105 15.09 10.83 -5.49
CA TYR A 105 15.34 11.75 -4.38
C TYR A 105 16.84 11.92 -4.13
N ALA A 106 17.59 10.80 -4.05
CA ALA A 106 19.04 10.83 -3.89
C ALA A 106 19.78 11.44 -5.10
N LEU A 107 19.32 11.17 -6.32
CA LEU A 107 19.95 11.65 -7.56
C LEU A 107 19.73 13.14 -7.81
N PHE A 108 18.59 13.68 -7.41
CA PHE A 108 18.21 15.08 -7.68
C PHE A 108 18.46 16.03 -6.50
N GLY A 109 19.22 15.61 -5.49
CA GLY A 109 19.57 16.48 -4.37
C GLY A 109 18.41 16.74 -3.42
N GLU A 110 17.65 15.69 -3.11
CA GLU A 110 16.69 15.67 -2.01
C GLU A 110 15.49 16.65 -2.13
N PRO A 111 14.82 16.75 -3.29
CA PRO A 111 13.72 17.69 -3.47
C PRO A 111 12.52 17.30 -2.58
N GLY A 112 12.01 18.27 -1.80
CA GLY A 112 10.87 18.07 -0.90
C GLY A 112 9.60 17.54 -1.58
N ALA A 113 9.41 17.84 -2.87
CA ALA A 113 8.30 17.28 -3.64
C ALA A 113 8.40 15.75 -3.82
N LEU A 114 9.61 15.19 -3.99
CA LEU A 114 9.78 13.73 -4.08
C LEU A 114 9.58 13.08 -2.70
N LEU A 115 9.96 13.75 -1.62
CA LEU A 115 9.61 13.32 -0.26
C LEU A 115 8.09 13.29 -0.06
N ALA A 116 7.38 14.36 -0.42
CA ALA A 116 5.92 14.42 -0.33
C ALA A 116 5.25 13.31 -1.18
N PHE A 117 5.77 13.08 -2.39
CA PHE A 117 5.27 12.02 -3.27
C PHE A 117 5.47 10.63 -2.66
N PHE A 118 6.66 10.33 -2.12
CA PHE A 118 6.92 9.07 -1.42
C PHE A 118 5.97 8.86 -0.25
N VAL A 119 5.77 9.88 0.58
CA VAL A 119 4.86 9.82 1.73
C VAL A 119 3.43 9.54 1.28
N GLY A 120 2.95 10.21 0.23
CA GLY A 120 1.63 9.95 -0.34
C GLY A 120 1.49 8.53 -0.88
N VAL A 121 2.48 8.04 -1.65
CA VAL A 121 2.51 6.66 -2.18
C VAL A 121 2.42 5.64 -1.04
N MET A 122 3.30 5.76 -0.03
CA MET A 122 3.34 4.84 1.11
C MET A 122 2.07 4.94 1.97
N ALA A 123 1.51 6.14 2.12
CA ALA A 123 0.26 6.35 2.82
C ALA A 123 -0.91 5.69 2.08
N THR A 124 -0.97 5.77 0.75
CA THR A 124 -2.01 5.11 -0.05
C THR A 124 -1.96 3.60 0.08
N VAL A 125 -0.81 2.98 -0.17
CA VAL A 125 -0.73 1.51 -0.11
C VAL A 125 -1.02 0.98 1.29
N THR A 126 -0.69 1.76 2.33
CA THR A 126 -1.02 1.45 3.72
C THR A 126 -2.51 1.63 3.99
N ALA A 127 -3.08 2.76 3.57
CA ALA A 127 -4.48 3.10 3.76
C ALA A 127 -5.40 2.09 3.07
N ASP A 128 -5.09 1.72 1.83
CA ASP A 128 -5.81 0.70 1.07
C ASP A 128 -5.74 -0.67 1.76
N THR A 129 -4.54 -1.10 2.17
CA THR A 129 -4.36 -2.36 2.91
C THR A 129 -5.20 -2.35 4.19
N TRP A 130 -5.14 -1.29 4.99
CA TRP A 130 -5.90 -1.20 6.23
C TRP A 130 -7.41 -1.15 5.98
N ALA A 131 -7.85 -0.41 4.95
CA ALA A 131 -9.24 -0.31 4.56
C ALA A 131 -9.82 -1.65 4.10
N THR A 132 -9.07 -2.41 3.31
CA THR A 132 -9.50 -3.72 2.83
C THR A 132 -9.54 -4.74 3.97
N GLU A 133 -8.48 -4.81 4.77
CA GLU A 133 -8.37 -5.81 5.85
C GLU A 133 -9.38 -5.58 6.99
N LEU A 134 -9.59 -4.33 7.39
CA LEU A 134 -10.56 -3.98 8.44
C LEU A 134 -11.98 -3.76 7.89
N GLY A 135 -12.13 -3.29 6.65
CA GLY A 135 -13.42 -3.04 6.03
C GLY A 135 -14.23 -4.30 5.79
N VAL A 136 -13.59 -5.43 5.45
CA VAL A 136 -14.27 -6.75 5.34
C VAL A 136 -14.92 -7.18 6.67
N LEU A 137 -14.39 -6.69 7.79
CA LEU A 137 -14.92 -6.97 9.12
C LEU A 137 -16.07 -6.03 9.53
N SER A 138 -16.40 -5.01 8.74
CA SER A 138 -17.49 -4.07 9.00
C SER A 138 -18.80 -4.81 9.31
N PRO A 139 -19.55 -4.36 10.35
CA PRO A 139 -20.89 -4.90 10.63
C PRO A 139 -21.93 -4.43 9.61
N HIS A 140 -21.68 -3.33 8.90
CA HIS A 140 -22.56 -2.77 7.88
C HIS A 140 -22.05 -3.12 6.48
N ARG A 141 -22.97 -3.41 5.56
CA ARG A 141 -22.63 -3.69 4.16
C ARG A 141 -21.89 -2.49 3.55
N PRO A 142 -20.77 -2.72 2.84
CA PRO A 142 -20.13 -1.66 2.08
C PRO A 142 -21.07 -1.13 1.00
N ARG A 143 -20.80 0.08 0.53
CA ARG A 143 -21.53 0.74 -0.55
C ARG A 143 -20.57 1.02 -1.70
N LEU A 144 -21.02 0.81 -2.93
CA LEU A 144 -20.20 1.07 -4.10
C LEU A 144 -19.91 2.57 -4.22
N ILE A 145 -18.65 2.95 -4.44
CA ILE A 145 -18.23 4.37 -4.47
C ILE A 145 -18.91 5.18 -5.57
N THR A 146 -19.33 4.55 -6.67
CA THR A 146 -19.89 5.24 -7.85
C THR A 146 -21.37 5.59 -7.71
N ASN A 147 -22.18 4.76 -7.04
CA ASN A 147 -23.64 4.93 -6.98
C ASN A 147 -24.23 4.75 -5.58
N GLY A 148 -23.41 4.45 -4.56
CA GLY A 148 -23.83 4.30 -3.18
C GLY A 148 -24.66 3.04 -2.87
N GLN A 149 -24.85 2.14 -3.83
CA GLN A 149 -25.65 0.94 -3.65
C GLN A 149 -24.93 -0.05 -2.72
N PRO A 150 -25.65 -0.74 -1.80
CA PRO A 150 -25.06 -1.76 -0.95
C PRO A 150 -24.50 -2.94 -1.76
N VAL A 151 -23.28 -3.36 -1.46
CA VAL A 151 -22.59 -4.49 -2.11
C VAL A 151 -22.08 -5.50 -1.08
N GLU A 152 -21.67 -6.67 -1.54
CA GLU A 152 -21.08 -7.69 -0.68
C GLU A 152 -19.69 -7.26 -0.18
N PRO A 153 -19.28 -7.63 1.05
CA PRO A 153 -17.90 -7.46 1.51
C PRO A 153 -16.88 -8.02 0.52
N GLY A 154 -15.79 -7.27 0.31
CA GLY A 154 -14.74 -7.64 -0.66
C GLY A 154 -15.08 -7.34 -2.12
N THR A 155 -16.21 -6.71 -2.43
CA THR A 155 -16.50 -6.22 -3.79
C THR A 155 -15.57 -5.05 -4.13
N SER A 156 -14.87 -5.13 -5.27
CA SER A 156 -13.99 -4.07 -5.75
C SER A 156 -14.76 -2.74 -5.90
N GLY A 157 -14.23 -1.69 -5.28
CA GLY A 157 -14.88 -0.37 -5.20
C GLY A 157 -15.95 -0.20 -4.12
N GLY A 158 -16.15 -1.20 -3.25
CA GLY A 158 -16.99 -1.09 -2.08
C GLY A 158 -16.30 -0.34 -0.94
N ILE A 159 -16.88 0.77 -0.50
CA ILE A 159 -16.40 1.56 0.65
C ILE A 159 -17.31 1.35 1.87
N SER A 160 -16.73 1.36 3.06
CA SER A 160 -17.46 1.28 4.33
C SER A 160 -16.88 2.27 5.32
N LEU A 161 -17.67 2.71 6.30
CA LEU A 161 -17.18 3.66 7.32
C LEU A 161 -15.95 3.09 8.06
N MET A 162 -15.99 1.81 8.44
CA MET A 162 -14.86 1.15 9.11
C MET A 162 -13.61 1.10 8.21
N GLY A 163 -13.79 0.80 6.92
CA GLY A 163 -12.69 0.81 5.95
C GLY A 163 -12.12 2.21 5.73
N THR A 164 -12.96 3.24 5.58
CA THR A 164 -12.52 4.63 5.39
C THR A 164 -11.83 5.18 6.64
N SER A 165 -12.32 4.87 7.84
CA SER A 165 -11.62 5.24 9.09
C SER A 165 -10.27 4.52 9.22
N ALA A 166 -10.19 3.25 8.79
CA ALA A 166 -8.94 2.50 8.74
C ALA A 166 -7.96 3.09 7.72
N ALA A 167 -8.43 3.54 6.55
CA ALA A 167 -7.62 4.26 5.58
C ALA A 167 -7.03 5.55 6.16
N ALA A 168 -7.85 6.37 6.83
CA ALA A 168 -7.39 7.59 7.50
C ALA A 168 -6.32 7.28 8.55
N ALA A 169 -6.54 6.25 9.38
CA ALA A 169 -5.59 5.84 10.41
C ALA A 169 -4.27 5.31 9.81
N GLY A 170 -4.34 4.56 8.71
CA GLY A 170 -3.16 4.05 8.00
C GLY A 170 -2.33 5.18 7.39
N GLY A 171 -2.97 6.16 6.74
CA GLY A 171 -2.29 7.35 6.21
C GLY A 171 -1.67 8.20 7.32
N LEU A 172 -2.39 8.42 8.42
CA LEU A 172 -1.87 9.14 9.58
C LEU A 172 -0.67 8.42 10.21
N MET A 173 -0.72 7.09 10.34
CA MET A 173 0.41 6.31 10.86
C MET A 173 1.66 6.53 10.01
N ILE A 174 1.54 6.53 8.68
CA ILE A 174 2.68 6.79 7.78
C ILE A 174 3.21 8.22 7.98
N GLY A 175 2.33 9.21 8.09
CA GLY A 175 2.73 10.59 8.41
C GLY A 175 3.50 10.68 9.74
N ILE A 176 3.03 10.01 10.79
CA ILE A 176 3.67 9.97 12.12
C ILE A 176 5.06 9.32 12.04
N VAL A 177 5.16 8.15 11.39
CA VAL A 177 6.44 7.42 11.25
C VAL A 177 7.46 8.28 10.50
N MET A 178 7.04 8.93 9.41
CA MET A 178 7.93 9.80 8.65
C MET A 178 8.34 11.04 9.45
N PHE A 179 7.38 11.68 10.13
CA PHE A 179 7.64 12.85 10.98
C PHE A 179 8.65 12.54 12.09
N ILE A 180 8.45 11.43 12.81
CA ILE A 180 9.38 10.98 13.86
C ILE A 180 10.73 10.61 13.26
N GLY A 181 10.75 9.86 12.16
CA GLY A 181 12.00 9.42 11.51
C GLY A 181 12.87 10.59 11.05
N LEU A 182 12.28 11.61 10.43
CA LEU A 182 12.99 12.83 10.04
C LEU A 182 13.46 13.63 11.26
N SER A 183 12.60 13.78 12.27
CA SER A 183 12.95 14.48 13.52
C SER A 183 14.15 13.83 14.20
N LEU A 184 14.18 12.49 14.30
CA LEU A 184 15.31 11.76 14.86
C LEU A 184 16.58 11.94 14.02
N THR A 185 16.45 11.94 12.70
CA THR A 185 17.59 12.17 11.80
C THR A 185 18.22 13.54 12.04
N GLN A 186 17.41 14.59 12.16
CA GLN A 186 17.90 15.95 12.46
C GLN A 186 18.54 16.03 13.85
N VAL A 187 17.92 15.43 14.87
CA VAL A 187 18.44 15.43 16.25
C VAL A 187 19.79 14.73 16.34
N PHE A 188 19.92 13.53 15.75
CA PHE A 188 21.18 12.79 15.77
C PHE A 188 22.23 13.37 14.81
N GLY A 189 21.80 14.08 13.77
CA GLY A 189 22.66 14.82 12.84
C GLY A 189 23.17 16.16 13.40
N GLY A 190 22.64 16.64 14.53
CA GLY A 190 22.99 17.94 15.09
C GLY A 190 22.41 19.12 14.30
N GLU A 191 21.38 18.89 13.49
CA GLU A 191 20.69 19.90 12.70
C GLU A 191 19.65 20.67 13.54
N THR A 192 19.26 21.84 13.07
CA THR A 192 18.14 22.58 13.70
C THR A 192 16.83 21.86 13.38
N LEU A 193 16.03 21.60 14.41
CA LEU A 193 14.77 20.88 14.27
C LEU A 193 13.78 21.68 13.40
N ASN A 194 13.55 21.22 12.18
CA ASN A 194 12.46 21.65 11.33
C ASN A 194 11.40 20.56 11.33
N LEU A 195 10.22 20.88 11.85
CA LEU A 195 9.09 19.97 12.01
C LEU A 195 8.09 20.18 10.86
N PRO A 196 8.18 19.40 9.76
CA PRO A 196 7.25 19.49 8.64
C PRO A 196 5.88 18.92 9.04
N TRP A 197 5.10 19.70 9.78
CA TRP A 197 3.77 19.33 10.27
C TRP A 197 2.80 18.97 9.12
N TRP A 198 3.03 19.51 7.93
CA TRP A 198 2.29 19.18 6.72
C TRP A 198 2.33 17.69 6.40
N LEU A 199 3.36 16.94 6.84
CA LEU A 199 3.45 15.49 6.62
C LEU A 199 2.26 14.74 7.19
N LEU A 200 1.72 15.17 8.34
CA LEU A 200 0.60 14.48 8.99
C LEU A 200 -0.67 14.59 8.13
N LEU A 201 -0.99 15.81 7.69
CA LEU A 201 -2.16 16.06 6.84
C LEU A 201 -1.94 15.54 5.43
N GLY A 202 -0.77 15.80 4.83
CA GLY A 202 -0.39 15.34 3.50
C GLY A 202 -0.43 13.82 3.36
N ALA A 203 0.11 13.08 4.33
CA ALA A 203 0.03 11.62 4.36
C ALA A 203 -1.41 11.14 4.56
N THR A 204 -2.16 11.72 5.49
CA THR A 204 -3.55 11.30 5.76
C THR A 204 -4.45 11.52 4.54
N LEU A 205 -4.34 12.68 3.90
CA LEU A 205 -5.16 13.06 2.74
C LEU A 205 -4.69 12.37 1.47
N GLY A 206 -3.39 12.20 1.27
CA GLY A 206 -2.85 11.37 0.18
C GLY A 206 -3.25 9.90 0.33
N GLY A 207 -3.20 9.37 1.55
CA GLY A 207 -3.65 8.02 1.87
C GLY A 207 -5.13 7.80 1.60
N LEU A 208 -6.00 8.68 2.12
CA LEU A 208 -7.44 8.64 1.86
C LEU A 208 -7.78 8.82 0.39
N GLY A 209 -7.19 9.84 -0.25
CA GLY A 209 -7.44 10.15 -1.65
C GLY A 209 -7.00 9.02 -2.58
N GLY A 210 -5.85 8.43 -2.30
CA GLY A 210 -5.37 7.24 -3.01
C GLY A 210 -6.29 6.03 -2.81
N ALA A 211 -6.69 5.71 -1.57
CA ALA A 211 -7.62 4.59 -1.31
C ALA A 211 -9.01 4.82 -1.95
N MET A 212 -9.47 6.08 -2.05
CA MET A 212 -10.68 6.42 -2.81
C MET A 212 -10.48 6.27 -4.32
N ALA A 213 -9.32 6.67 -4.85
CA ALA A 213 -8.97 6.43 -6.25
C ALA A 213 -8.91 4.94 -6.57
N ASP A 214 -8.37 4.13 -5.66
CA ASP A 214 -8.37 2.66 -5.74
C ASP A 214 -9.79 2.12 -5.89
N SER A 215 -10.67 2.49 -4.96
CA SER A 215 -12.07 2.09 -5.00
C SER A 215 -12.78 2.55 -6.28
N LEU A 216 -12.47 3.75 -6.78
CA LEU A 216 -13.05 4.27 -8.02
C LEU A 216 -12.58 3.48 -9.24
N LEU A 217 -11.28 3.22 -9.35
CA LEU A 217 -10.70 2.40 -10.43
C LEU A 217 -11.24 0.96 -10.36
N GLY A 218 -11.35 0.40 -9.15
CA GLY A 218 -11.92 -0.90 -8.88
C GLY A 218 -13.38 -1.02 -9.31
N ALA A 219 -14.19 0.01 -9.07
CA ALA A 219 -15.60 0.01 -9.47
C ALA A 219 -15.80 0.17 -10.99
N THR A 220 -14.85 0.79 -11.71
CA THR A 220 -15.05 1.29 -13.08
C THR A 220 -14.26 0.53 -14.14
N VAL A 221 -12.95 0.37 -13.97
CA VAL A 221 -12.04 -0.11 -15.02
C VAL A 221 -11.34 -1.43 -14.67
N GLN A 222 -11.35 -1.87 -13.40
CA GLN A 222 -10.73 -3.13 -12.99
C GLN A 222 -11.38 -4.34 -13.66
N ALA A 223 -10.56 -5.30 -14.07
CA ALA A 223 -11.00 -6.56 -14.66
C ALA A 223 -11.78 -7.38 -13.63
N ILE A 224 -13.06 -7.65 -13.94
CA ILE A 224 -13.93 -8.52 -13.14
C ILE A 224 -14.33 -9.72 -13.99
N TYR A 225 -14.29 -10.87 -13.34
CA TYR A 225 -14.66 -12.18 -13.87
C TYR A 225 -15.82 -12.75 -13.06
N ARG A 226 -16.38 -13.87 -13.53
CA ARG A 226 -17.49 -14.55 -12.89
C ARG A 226 -17.29 -16.06 -12.92
N TYR A 227 -17.55 -16.70 -11.78
CA TYR A 227 -17.62 -18.15 -11.66
C TYR A 227 -18.89 -18.70 -12.32
N GLU A 228 -18.91 -19.99 -12.64
CA GLU A 228 -20.14 -20.65 -13.13
C GLU A 228 -21.32 -20.52 -12.16
N SER A 229 -21.05 -20.40 -10.85
CA SER A 229 -22.05 -20.14 -9.82
C SER A 229 -22.73 -18.77 -9.91
N GLY A 230 -22.26 -17.89 -10.80
CA GLY A 230 -22.79 -16.54 -11.01
C GLY A 230 -22.13 -15.46 -10.16
N LYS A 231 -21.28 -15.82 -9.20
CA LYS A 231 -20.58 -14.86 -8.32
C LYS A 231 -19.41 -14.17 -9.04
N GLU A 232 -19.31 -12.86 -8.86
CA GLU A 232 -18.19 -12.06 -9.39
C GLU A 232 -16.90 -12.25 -8.57
N THR A 233 -15.76 -12.18 -9.26
CA THR A 233 -14.42 -12.37 -8.69
C THR A 233 -13.36 -11.62 -9.50
N GLU A 234 -12.22 -11.34 -8.89
CA GLU A 234 -11.03 -10.84 -9.57
C GLU A 234 -10.15 -11.98 -10.13
N ARG A 235 -10.46 -13.25 -9.81
CA ARG A 235 -9.70 -14.41 -10.27
C ARG A 235 -9.98 -14.75 -11.72
N THR A 236 -8.93 -15.03 -12.49
CA THR A 236 -9.01 -15.60 -13.84
C THR A 236 -9.27 -17.11 -13.82
N VAL A 237 -8.93 -17.78 -12.71
CA VAL A 237 -9.10 -19.23 -12.50
C VAL A 237 -9.53 -19.45 -11.05
N ALA A 238 -10.55 -20.29 -10.88
CA ALA A 238 -11.05 -20.68 -9.56
C ALA A 238 -10.07 -21.58 -8.81
N ARG A 239 -10.32 -21.80 -7.51
CA ARG A 239 -9.45 -22.63 -6.66
C ARG A 239 -9.40 -24.10 -7.09
N ASP A 240 -10.46 -24.58 -7.73
CA ASP A 240 -10.57 -25.95 -8.28
C ASP A 240 -9.99 -26.08 -9.70
N GLY A 241 -9.43 -24.99 -10.26
CA GLY A 241 -8.86 -24.97 -11.60
C GLY A 241 -9.86 -24.64 -12.72
N THR A 242 -11.13 -24.41 -12.41
CA THR A 242 -12.12 -24.01 -13.42
C THR A 242 -11.86 -22.57 -13.92
N PRO A 243 -11.93 -22.31 -15.24
CA PRO A 243 -11.73 -20.97 -15.77
C PRO A 243 -12.91 -20.08 -15.44
N THR A 244 -12.65 -18.82 -15.10
CA THR A 244 -13.71 -17.82 -14.90
C THR A 244 -14.01 -17.08 -16.20
N THR A 245 -15.24 -16.60 -16.33
CA THR A 245 -15.68 -15.85 -17.52
C THR A 245 -15.45 -14.36 -17.31
N PHE A 246 -14.85 -13.69 -18.28
CA PHE A 246 -14.65 -12.24 -18.23
C PHE A 246 -15.99 -11.50 -18.31
N VAL A 247 -16.24 -10.55 -17.40
CA VAL A 247 -17.49 -9.79 -17.33
C VAL A 247 -17.29 -8.34 -17.78
N ARG A 248 -16.35 -7.63 -17.17
CA ARG A 248 -16.17 -6.17 -17.38
C ARG A 248 -14.76 -5.68 -17.01
N GLY A 249 -14.48 -4.43 -17.37
CA GLY A 249 -13.20 -3.74 -17.12
C GLY A 249 -12.22 -3.88 -18.27
N TRP A 250 -10.96 -3.55 -18.00
CA TRP A 250 -9.86 -3.78 -18.95
C TRP A 250 -9.04 -4.98 -18.50
N ARG A 251 -8.83 -5.96 -19.39
CA ARG A 251 -8.17 -7.25 -19.04
C ARG A 251 -6.80 -7.10 -18.37
N TRP A 252 -6.08 -6.02 -18.64
CA TRP A 252 -4.77 -5.72 -18.06
C TRP A 252 -4.85 -4.95 -16.73
N MET A 253 -6.01 -4.38 -16.39
CA MET A 253 -6.26 -3.64 -15.16
C MET A 253 -6.64 -4.61 -14.04
N ASN A 254 -5.65 -5.34 -13.54
CA ASN A 254 -5.79 -6.19 -12.36
C ASN A 254 -5.61 -5.39 -11.07
N ASN A 255 -5.78 -6.03 -9.92
CA ASN A 255 -5.62 -5.39 -8.62
C ASN A 255 -4.24 -4.75 -8.42
N ASP A 256 -3.15 -5.42 -8.85
CA ASP A 256 -1.80 -4.86 -8.72
C ASP A 256 -1.64 -3.54 -9.50
N MET A 257 -2.26 -3.43 -10.68
CA MET A 257 -2.26 -2.20 -11.48
C MET A 257 -3.13 -1.10 -10.86
N VAL A 258 -4.28 -1.46 -10.30
CA VAL A 258 -5.15 -0.53 -9.59
C VAL A 258 -4.40 0.06 -8.39
N ASN A 259 -3.78 -0.77 -7.56
CA ASN A 259 -2.94 -0.36 -6.43
C ASN A 259 -1.77 0.55 -6.87
N LEU A 260 -1.12 0.22 -7.99
CA LEU A 260 -0.04 1.04 -8.53
C LEU A 260 -0.55 2.44 -8.89
N LEU A 261 -1.62 2.55 -9.69
CA LEU A 261 -2.17 3.82 -10.15
C LEU A 261 -2.78 4.64 -9.00
N SER A 262 -3.45 3.98 -8.07
CA SER A 262 -4.03 4.64 -6.88
C SER A 262 -2.93 5.23 -6.00
N SER A 263 -1.80 4.52 -5.82
CA SER A 263 -0.65 5.05 -5.09
C SER A 263 -0.02 6.29 -5.73
N LEU A 264 0.05 6.34 -7.07
CA LEU A 264 0.51 7.53 -7.80
C LEU A 264 -0.42 8.72 -7.58
N ALA A 265 -1.74 8.48 -7.57
CA ALA A 265 -2.73 9.52 -7.27
C ALA A 265 -2.56 10.08 -5.85
N GLY A 266 -2.38 9.22 -4.86
CA GLY A 266 -2.12 9.67 -3.48
C GLY A 266 -0.78 10.39 -3.31
N GLY A 267 0.26 9.96 -4.03
CA GLY A 267 1.53 10.68 -4.15
C GLY A 267 1.33 12.11 -4.68
N ALA A 268 0.58 12.25 -5.78
CA ALA A 268 0.28 13.56 -6.36
C ALA A 268 -0.53 14.47 -5.42
N ILE A 269 -1.50 13.90 -4.68
CA ILE A 269 -2.26 14.64 -3.66
C ILE A 269 -1.32 15.17 -2.57
N ALA A 270 -0.43 14.32 -2.04
CA ALA A 270 0.53 14.73 -1.02
C ALA A 270 1.49 15.82 -1.51
N VAL A 271 1.93 15.77 -2.77
CA VAL A 271 2.69 16.85 -3.40
C VAL A 271 1.89 18.14 -3.47
N GLY A 272 0.62 18.08 -3.86
CA GLY A 272 -0.26 19.26 -3.89
C GLY A 272 -0.36 19.92 -2.52
N PHE A 273 -0.49 19.13 -1.45
CA PHE A 273 -0.46 19.66 -0.08
C PHE A 273 0.89 20.27 0.31
N PHE A 274 1.99 19.62 -0.06
CA PHE A 274 3.34 20.14 0.17
C PHE A 274 3.54 21.49 -0.54
N LEU A 275 3.12 21.63 -1.81
CA LEU A 275 3.26 22.90 -2.53
C LEU A 275 2.42 24.05 -1.96
N LEU A 276 1.35 23.73 -1.21
CA LEU A 276 0.48 24.73 -0.58
C LEU A 276 0.90 25.11 0.83
N LEU A 277 1.52 24.19 1.59
CA LEU A 277 1.73 24.30 3.04
C LEU A 277 3.17 24.08 3.50
N GLY A 278 4.03 23.55 2.61
CA GLY A 278 5.38 23.09 2.91
C GLY A 278 6.48 24.09 2.59
#